data_AF-A0A9D4E1F4-F1
#
_entry.id   AF-A0A9D4E1F4-F1
#
_cell.length_a   1.000
_cell.length_b   1.000
_cell.length_c   1.000
_cell.angle_alpha   90.00
_cell.angle_beta   90.00
_cell.angle_gamma   90.00
#
_symmetry.space_group_name_H-M   'P 1'
#
loop_
_entity.id
_entity.type
_entity.pdbx_description
1 polymer ?
#
loop_
_entity_poly.entity_id
_entity_poly.type
_entity_poly.pdbx_seq_one_letter_code
_entity_poly.pdbx_strand_id
1 'polypeptide(L)'
;MWTIRCILFLVSSILINGQLFESLCDEFAMKERSGYNEHPSDCGKYIQCLTDTRGQLFGVERDCAYSTYWNIKLLTCILATDTVCRHDLCHGITDGRQRKDQANCRGYWECNGGKSIPMCCPRGQNYDLSRGCVDNEKDANVTCW
;
A
#
# COMPACT_ATOMS: atom_id res chain seq x y z
N MET A 1 29.71 37.93 -22.00
CA MET A 1 28.65 37.08 -22.61
C MET A 1 29.08 35.65 -22.35
N TRP A 2 28.57 34.89 -21.39
CA TRP A 2 27.18 34.62 -21.04
C TRP A 2 26.98 34.49 -19.52
N THR A 3 25.82 34.95 -19.05
CA THR A 3 25.31 34.80 -17.68
C THR A 3 24.63 33.45 -17.53
N ILE A 4 25.04 32.63 -16.56
CA ILE A 4 24.21 31.55 -16.01
C ILE A 4 24.18 31.70 -14.49
N ARG A 5 23.07 32.27 -14.01
CA ARG A 5 22.55 32.13 -12.64
C ARG A 5 21.27 31.29 -12.74
N CYS A 6 20.86 30.73 -11.59
CA CYS A 6 19.64 29.96 -11.29
C CYS A 6 19.84 28.43 -11.43
N ILE A 7 19.66 27.57 -10.43
CA ILE A 7 19.08 27.65 -9.08
C ILE A 7 19.81 26.59 -8.23
N LEU A 8 20.30 26.99 -7.06
CA LEU A 8 20.66 26.05 -5.99
C LEU A 8 19.34 25.47 -5.47
N PHE A 9 18.93 24.30 -5.94
CA PHE A 9 18.01 23.46 -5.18
C PHE A 9 18.78 22.94 -3.98
N LEU A 10 18.65 23.63 -2.85
CA LEU A 10 18.94 23.06 -1.54
C LEU A 10 17.87 22.00 -1.25
N VAL A 11 17.93 20.85 -1.91
CA VAL A 11 17.31 19.63 -1.38
C VAL A 11 18.17 19.22 -0.19
N SER A 12 17.65 19.38 1.03
CA SER A 12 18.29 18.81 2.21
C SER A 12 18.12 17.29 2.15
N SER A 13 18.91 16.63 1.32
CA SER A 13 19.03 15.18 1.31
C SER A 13 19.68 14.76 2.62
N ILE A 14 18.87 14.40 3.61
CA ILE A 14 19.36 13.83 4.86
C ILE A 14 19.81 12.41 4.54
N LEU A 15 21.12 12.23 4.42
CA LEU A 15 21.76 10.93 4.32
C LEU A 15 21.67 10.22 5.67
N ILE A 16 20.73 9.28 5.82
CA ILE A 16 20.79 8.28 6.90
C ILE A 16 20.95 6.92 6.22
N ASN A 17 22.06 6.24 6.48
CA ASN A 17 22.36 4.88 6.00
C ASN A 17 22.35 4.66 4.47
N GLY A 18 22.79 5.65 3.69
CA GLY A 18 23.13 5.44 2.28
C GLY A 18 21.95 5.16 1.33
N GLN A 19 20.71 5.26 1.81
CA GLN A 19 19.54 5.31 0.95
C GLN A 19 19.02 6.74 0.92
N LEU A 20 18.93 7.29 -0.30
CA LEU A 20 18.23 8.53 -0.57
C LEU A 20 16.74 8.26 -0.29
N PHE A 21 16.28 8.53 0.93
CA PHE A 21 14.85 8.65 1.15
C PHE A 21 14.48 10.04 0.66
N GLU A 22 14.19 10.14 -0.65
CA GLU A 22 13.39 11.24 -1.18
C GLU A 22 12.24 11.48 -0.20
N SER A 23 11.92 12.75 0.07
CA SER A 23 10.82 13.01 0.98
C SER A 23 9.60 12.32 0.38
N LEU A 24 8.86 11.55 1.18
CA LEU A 24 7.64 10.87 0.72
C LEU A 24 6.57 11.86 0.19
N CYS A 25 6.83 13.15 0.35
CA CYS A 25 6.03 14.26 -0.10
C CYS A 25 6.75 15.14 -1.15
N ASP A 26 7.72 14.59 -1.86
CA ASP A 26 8.24 15.21 -3.08
C ASP A 26 7.23 15.01 -4.21
N GLU A 27 6.98 16.06 -5.00
CA GLU A 27 6.10 16.07 -6.18
C GLU A 27 4.74 15.35 -6.02
N PHE A 28 3.96 15.71 -4.99
CA PHE A 28 2.67 15.08 -4.72
C PHE A 28 1.53 15.52 -5.65
N ALA A 29 0.53 14.64 -5.78
CA ALA A 29 -0.74 14.98 -6.38
C ALA A 29 -1.66 15.68 -5.37
N MET A 30 -2.29 16.78 -5.78
CA MET A 30 -3.17 17.56 -4.91
C MET A 30 -4.64 17.20 -5.12
N LYS A 31 -5.35 16.98 -4.01
CA LYS A 31 -6.81 16.96 -3.98
C LYS A 31 -7.29 17.78 -2.80
N GLU A 32 -8.13 18.76 -3.09
CA GLU A 32 -8.60 19.75 -2.11
C GLU A 32 -7.45 20.51 -1.45
N ARG A 33 -7.09 20.18 -0.20
CA ARG A 33 -6.03 20.81 0.60
C ARG A 33 -4.97 19.84 1.09
N SER A 34 -4.98 18.61 0.60
CA SER A 34 -3.99 17.58 0.95
C SER A 34 -3.22 17.15 -0.29
N GLY A 35 -1.91 16.93 -0.11
CA GLY A 35 -1.09 16.23 -1.07
C GLY A 35 -1.16 14.73 -0.85
N TYR A 36 -0.92 13.95 -1.90
CA TYR A 36 -0.93 12.49 -1.85
C TYR A 36 0.16 11.90 -2.73
N ASN A 37 0.79 10.83 -2.23
CA ASN A 37 1.76 10.01 -2.95
C ASN A 37 1.49 8.51 -2.74
N GLU A 38 2.02 7.69 -3.64
CA GLU A 38 2.01 6.23 -3.49
C GLU A 38 2.94 5.81 -2.35
N HIS A 39 2.54 4.78 -1.59
CA HIS A 39 3.45 4.20 -0.61
C HIS A 39 4.54 3.38 -1.33
N PRO A 40 5.82 3.49 -0.93
CA PRO A 40 6.95 2.97 -1.71
C PRO A 40 6.99 1.44 -1.83
N SER A 41 6.30 0.71 -0.95
CA SER A 41 6.40 -0.76 -0.88
C SER A 41 5.10 -1.49 -0.55
N ASP A 42 3.98 -0.79 -0.38
CA ASP A 42 2.72 -1.39 0.08
C ASP A 42 1.54 -0.73 -0.63
N CYS A 43 0.90 -1.46 -1.52
CA CYS A 43 -0.21 -0.97 -2.32
C CYS A 43 -1.47 -0.68 -1.50
N GLY A 44 -1.60 -1.33 -0.34
CA GLY A 44 -2.70 -1.11 0.61
C GLY A 44 -2.53 0.16 1.43
N LYS A 45 -1.47 0.93 1.18
CA LYS A 45 -1.16 2.18 1.87
C LYS A 45 -0.91 3.30 0.88
N TYR A 46 -1.02 4.52 1.38
CA TYR A 46 -0.63 5.73 0.68
C TYR A 46 -0.08 6.77 1.65
N ILE A 47 0.63 7.75 1.10
CA ILE A 47 1.16 8.86 1.88
C ILE A 47 0.23 10.06 1.68
N GLN A 48 -0.31 10.58 2.77
CA GLN A 48 -0.99 11.86 2.80
C GLN A 48 -0.01 12.94 3.27
N CYS A 49 0.25 13.91 2.41
CA CYS A 49 1.14 15.02 2.66
C CYS A 49 0.38 16.21 3.20
N LEU A 50 0.78 16.65 4.40
CA LEU A 50 0.13 17.69 5.18
C LEU A 50 1.16 18.77 5.54
N THR A 51 0.67 19.97 5.81
CA THR A 51 1.49 21.09 6.27
C THR A 51 1.19 21.36 7.74
N ASP A 52 2.23 21.47 8.57
CA ASP A 52 2.08 21.83 9.98
C ASP A 52 1.78 23.33 10.14
N THR A 53 1.58 23.78 11.39
CA THR A 53 1.29 25.19 11.69
C THR A 53 2.43 26.16 11.36
N ARG A 54 3.64 25.64 11.12
CA ARG A 54 4.85 26.40 10.76
C ARG A 54 5.13 26.37 9.26
N GLY A 55 4.26 25.75 8.46
CA GLY A 55 4.46 25.62 7.02
C GLY A 55 5.36 24.43 6.63
N GLN A 56 5.73 23.55 7.57
CA GLN A 56 6.56 22.39 7.28
C GLN A 56 5.70 21.26 6.69
N LEU A 57 6.13 20.75 5.53
CA LEU A 57 5.51 19.60 4.88
C LEU A 57 5.94 18.30 5.56
N PHE A 58 5.00 17.41 5.84
CA PHE A 58 5.28 16.07 6.37
C PHE A 58 4.29 15.04 5.79
N GLY A 59 4.77 13.82 5.63
CA GLY A 59 3.97 12.69 5.15
C GLY A 59 3.39 11.89 6.30
N VAL A 60 2.14 11.47 6.17
CA VAL A 60 1.51 10.52 7.08
C VAL A 60 1.04 9.33 6.28
N GLU A 61 1.45 8.14 6.71
CA GLU A 61 0.95 6.90 6.15
C GLU A 61 -0.55 6.72 6.47
N ARG A 62 -1.28 6.23 5.49
CA ARG A 62 -2.70 5.94 5.56
C ARG A 62 -2.98 4.57 4.98
N ASP A 63 -3.83 3.83 5.65
CA ASP A 63 -4.32 2.55 5.18
C ASP A 63 -5.52 2.74 4.24
N CYS A 64 -5.50 2.01 3.14
CA CYS A 64 -6.70 1.72 2.39
C CYS A 64 -7.56 0.69 3.13
N ALA A 65 -8.85 0.68 2.82
CA ALA A 65 -9.74 -0.36 3.34
C ALA A 65 -9.27 -1.74 2.82
N TYR A 66 -9.64 -2.80 3.55
CA TYR A 66 -9.37 -4.17 3.12
C TYR A 66 -9.77 -4.38 1.65
N SER A 67 -8.92 -5.08 0.89
CA SER A 67 -9.12 -5.38 -0.54
C SER A 67 -9.06 -4.22 -1.51
N THR A 68 -8.64 -3.06 -1.02
CA THR A 68 -8.43 -1.89 -1.87
C THR A 68 -6.98 -1.46 -1.83
N TYR A 69 -6.50 -0.99 -2.98
CA TYR A 69 -5.18 -0.41 -3.17
C TYR A 69 -5.30 1.04 -3.60
N TRP A 70 -4.29 1.84 -3.24
CA TRP A 70 -4.25 3.24 -3.62
C TRP A 70 -4.15 3.38 -5.14
N ASN A 71 -4.96 4.28 -5.70
CA ASN A 71 -4.84 4.69 -7.09
C ASN A 71 -4.50 6.18 -7.15
N ILE A 72 -3.25 6.49 -7.49
CA ILE A 72 -2.75 7.87 -7.53
C ILE A 72 -3.46 8.74 -8.57
N LYS A 73 -4.03 8.16 -9.64
CA LYS A 73 -4.74 8.92 -10.68
C LYS A 73 -6.13 9.36 -10.23
N LEU A 74 -6.82 8.52 -9.46
CA LEU A 74 -8.16 8.80 -8.92
C LEU A 74 -8.10 9.46 -7.53
N LEU A 75 -6.92 9.43 -6.88
CA LEU A 75 -6.68 9.92 -5.53
C LEU A 75 -7.70 9.34 -4.55
N THR A 76 -7.84 8.01 -4.61
CA THR A 76 -8.70 7.20 -3.76
C THR A 76 -8.26 5.73 -3.79
N CYS A 77 -8.71 4.96 -2.80
CA CYS A 77 -8.52 3.52 -2.77
C CYS A 77 -9.60 2.85 -3.64
N ILE A 78 -9.18 1.98 -4.56
CA ILE A 78 -10.07 1.17 -5.40
C ILE A 78 -9.73 -0.30 -5.23
N LEU A 79 -10.54 -1.23 -5.74
CA LEU A 79 -10.25 -2.66 -5.63
C LEU A 79 -8.85 -2.98 -6.14
N ALA A 80 -8.14 -3.86 -5.43
CA ALA A 80 -6.79 -4.29 -5.80
C ALA A 80 -6.71 -4.85 -7.23
N THR A 81 -7.79 -5.48 -7.69
CA THR A 81 -7.94 -6.00 -9.05
C THR A 81 -7.98 -4.91 -10.13
N ASP A 82 -8.39 -3.69 -9.77
CA ASP A 82 -8.71 -2.61 -10.71
C ASP A 82 -7.61 -1.54 -10.80
N THR A 83 -6.51 -1.71 -10.07
CA THR A 83 -5.34 -0.82 -10.11
C THR A 83 -4.05 -1.57 -10.41
N VAL A 84 -3.07 -0.88 -11.00
CA VAL A 84 -1.73 -1.45 -11.22
C VAL A 84 -0.82 -1.09 -10.06
N CYS A 85 -0.32 -2.10 -9.37
CA CYS A 85 0.71 -1.93 -8.35
C CYS A 85 1.87 -2.91 -8.58
N ARG A 86 3.11 -2.40 -8.56
CA ARG A 86 4.32 -3.23 -8.71
C ARG A 86 4.65 -4.05 -7.47
N HIS A 87 4.14 -3.63 -6.32
CA HIS A 87 4.31 -4.30 -5.02
C HIS A 87 3.08 -5.14 -4.64
N ASP A 88 2.22 -5.47 -5.61
CA ASP A 88 1.10 -6.38 -5.38
C ASP A 88 1.64 -7.73 -4.88
N LEU A 89 0.98 -8.33 -3.89
CA LEU A 89 1.36 -9.63 -3.31
C LEU A 89 1.43 -10.75 -4.36
N CYS A 90 0.71 -10.59 -5.47
CA CYS A 90 0.66 -11.51 -6.59
C CYS A 90 1.52 -11.09 -7.79
N HIS A 91 2.23 -9.96 -7.73
CA HIS A 91 3.10 -9.54 -8.82
C HIS A 91 4.21 -10.58 -9.09
N GLY A 92 4.24 -11.13 -10.31
CA GLY A 92 5.18 -12.20 -10.69
C GLY A 92 4.87 -13.58 -10.08
N ILE A 93 3.70 -13.74 -9.45
CA ILE A 93 3.26 -15.00 -8.85
C ILE A 93 2.33 -15.73 -9.83
N THR A 94 2.46 -17.06 -9.90
CA THR A 94 1.61 -17.93 -10.72
C THR A 94 0.14 -17.86 -10.31
N ASP A 95 -0.73 -17.89 -11.32
CA ASP A 95 -2.18 -17.91 -11.14
C ASP A 95 -2.66 -19.09 -10.29
N GLY A 96 -3.74 -18.87 -9.54
CA GLY A 96 -4.32 -19.83 -8.59
C GLY A 96 -3.57 -19.94 -7.26
N ARG A 97 -2.40 -19.31 -7.11
CA ARG A 97 -1.68 -19.32 -5.83
C ARG A 97 -2.44 -18.47 -4.82
N GLN A 98 -2.63 -19.02 -3.62
CA GLN A 98 -3.32 -18.33 -2.54
C GLN A 98 -2.34 -17.76 -1.51
N ARG A 99 -2.76 -16.68 -0.83
CA ARG A 99 -2.01 -16.00 0.25
C ARG A 99 -2.94 -15.69 1.41
N LYS A 100 -2.52 -15.99 2.63
CA LYS A 100 -3.24 -15.60 3.84
C LYS A 100 -3.27 -14.07 3.93
N ASP A 101 -4.43 -13.51 4.25
CA ASP A 101 -4.50 -12.12 4.65
C ASP A 101 -4.00 -11.94 6.09
N GLN A 102 -3.18 -10.92 6.30
CA GLN A 102 -2.60 -10.60 7.60
C GLN A 102 -3.57 -9.80 8.48
N ALA A 103 -4.51 -9.05 7.90
CA ALA A 103 -5.39 -8.16 8.63
C ALA A 103 -6.79 -8.75 8.92
N ASN A 104 -7.30 -9.65 8.08
CA ASN A 104 -8.58 -10.31 8.26
C ASN A 104 -8.44 -11.83 8.15
N CYS A 105 -8.65 -12.53 9.27
CA CYS A 105 -8.49 -13.98 9.35
C CYS A 105 -9.40 -14.79 8.46
N ARG A 106 -10.56 -14.24 8.11
CA ARG A 106 -11.48 -14.88 7.17
C ARG A 106 -11.08 -14.59 5.73
N GLY A 107 -10.28 -13.55 5.52
CA GLY A 107 -9.80 -13.09 4.23
C GLY A 107 -8.60 -13.89 3.74
N TYR A 108 -8.50 -14.02 2.43
CA TYR A 108 -7.30 -14.49 1.73
C TYR A 108 -7.29 -13.91 0.32
N TRP A 109 -6.15 -14.03 -0.36
CA TRP A 109 -5.99 -13.57 -1.74
C TRP A 109 -5.79 -14.77 -2.65
N GLU A 110 -6.37 -14.73 -3.84
CA GLU A 110 -6.03 -15.63 -4.94
C GLU A 110 -5.36 -14.83 -6.06
N CYS A 111 -4.22 -15.32 -6.53
CA CYS A 111 -3.48 -14.65 -7.60
C CYS A 111 -4.09 -14.97 -8.96
N ASN A 112 -4.35 -13.94 -9.76
CA ASN A 112 -4.77 -14.08 -11.15
C ASN A 112 -4.22 -12.93 -11.99
N GLY A 113 -3.46 -13.22 -13.05
CA GLY A 113 -2.85 -12.22 -13.91
C GLY A 113 -1.91 -11.27 -13.15
N GLY A 114 -1.26 -11.76 -12.10
CA GLY A 114 -0.42 -10.96 -11.21
C GLY A 114 -1.16 -10.01 -10.25
N LYS A 115 -2.49 -10.18 -10.10
CA LYS A 115 -3.35 -9.40 -9.20
C LYS A 115 -3.81 -10.20 -8.00
N SER A 116 -3.90 -9.53 -6.85
CA SER A 116 -4.52 -10.09 -5.64
C SER A 116 -6.05 -9.97 -5.70
N ILE A 117 -6.74 -11.08 -5.99
CA ILE A 117 -8.22 -11.14 -5.93
C ILE A 117 -8.63 -11.41 -4.48
N PRO A 118 -9.43 -10.53 -3.84
CA PRO A 118 -9.92 -10.75 -2.48
C PRO A 118 -10.91 -11.91 -2.41
N MET A 119 -10.66 -12.82 -1.49
CA MET A 119 -11.54 -13.95 -1.17
C MET A 119 -11.87 -13.97 0.30
N CYS A 120 -12.98 -14.60 0.65
CA CYS A 120 -13.44 -14.69 2.03
C CYS A 120 -14.02 -16.06 2.33
N CYS A 121 -13.57 -16.67 3.42
CA CYS A 121 -14.15 -17.91 3.90
C CYS A 121 -15.61 -17.73 4.34
N PRO A 122 -16.41 -18.81 4.34
CA PRO A 122 -17.74 -18.84 4.94
C PRO A 122 -17.76 -18.32 6.39
N ARG A 123 -18.95 -17.93 6.86
CA ARG A 123 -19.11 -17.51 8.27
C ARG A 123 -18.72 -18.65 9.21
N GLY A 124 -18.03 -18.30 10.30
CA GLY A 124 -17.56 -19.27 11.29
C GLY A 124 -16.23 -19.96 10.93
N GLN A 125 -15.62 -19.59 9.80
CA GLN A 125 -14.35 -20.13 9.34
C GLN A 125 -13.27 -19.07 9.24
N ASN A 126 -12.02 -19.50 9.38
CA ASN A 126 -10.81 -18.72 9.16
C ASN A 126 -9.99 -19.39 8.05
N TYR A 127 -9.18 -18.61 7.35
CA TYR A 127 -8.32 -19.12 6.31
C TYR A 127 -6.97 -19.60 6.87
N ASP A 128 -6.64 -20.84 6.57
CA ASP A 128 -5.37 -21.50 6.80
C ASP A 128 -4.70 -21.76 5.44
N LEU A 129 -3.44 -21.35 5.28
CA LEU A 129 -2.74 -21.45 3.99
C LEU A 129 -2.57 -22.89 3.49
N SER A 130 -2.51 -23.88 4.39
CA SER A 130 -2.30 -25.29 4.03
C SER A 130 -3.60 -26.06 3.87
N ARG A 131 -4.65 -25.63 4.58
CA ARG A 131 -5.92 -26.37 4.69
C ARG A 131 -7.11 -25.65 4.05
N GLY A 132 -6.96 -24.38 3.66
CA GLY A 132 -8.05 -23.54 3.17
C GLY A 132 -8.92 -23.03 4.31
N CYS A 133 -10.23 -22.95 4.10
CA CYS A 133 -11.16 -22.50 5.13
C CYS A 133 -11.41 -23.59 6.18
N VAL A 134 -11.13 -23.26 7.44
CA VAL A 134 -11.27 -24.18 8.59
C VAL A 134 -12.17 -23.58 9.67
N ASP A 135 -12.92 -24.43 10.36
CA ASP A 135 -13.88 -24.00 11.39
C ASP A 135 -13.17 -23.41 12.63
N ASN A 136 -13.59 -22.22 13.05
CA ASN A 136 -12.99 -21.49 14.17
C ASN A 136 -13.09 -22.23 15.51
N GLU A 137 -14.14 -23.05 15.68
CA GLU A 137 -14.42 -23.76 16.93
C GLU A 137 -13.59 -25.04 17.11
N LYS A 138 -13.03 -25.59 16.03
CA LYS A 138 -12.32 -26.88 16.04
C LYS A 138 -10.82 -26.75 15.94
N ASP A 139 -10.34 -25.57 15.53
CA ASP A 139 -8.91 -25.29 15.38
C ASP A 139 -8.52 -24.02 16.14
N ALA A 140 -8.33 -24.16 17.46
CA ALA A 140 -7.74 -23.13 18.33
C ALA A 140 -6.31 -22.72 17.94
N ASN A 141 -5.71 -23.41 16.96
CA ASN A 141 -4.37 -23.18 16.45
C ASN A 141 -4.33 -22.24 15.23
N VAL A 142 -5.49 -21.81 14.72
CA VAL A 142 -5.55 -20.75 13.72
C VAL A 142 -5.41 -19.41 14.42
N THR A 143 -4.17 -18.96 14.61
CA THR A 143 -3.88 -17.64 15.16
C THR A 143 -4.28 -16.56 14.16
N CYS A 144 -5.37 -15.89 14.51
CA CYS A 144 -5.62 -14.50 14.20
C CYS A 144 -4.68 -13.67 15.07
N TRP A 145 -3.80 -12.87 14.46
CA TRP A 145 -2.94 -11.96 15.20
C TRP A 145 -3.75 -10.74 15.63
#